data_AF-A0A3A8FKC3-F1
#
_entry.id   AF-A0A3A8FKC3-F1
#
_cell.length_a   1.000
_cell.length_b   1.000
_cell.length_c   1.000
_cell.angle_alpha   90.00
_cell.angle_beta   90.00
_cell.angle_gamma   90.00
#
_symmetry.space_group_name_H-M   'P 1'
#
loop_
_entity.id
_entity.type
_entity.pdbx_description
1 polymer ?
#
loop_
_entity_poly.entity_id
_entity_poly.type
_entity_poly.pdbx_seq_one_letter_code
_entity_poly.pdbx_strand_id
1 'polypeptide(L)'
;MGMLFAPKILGLMLALFKRGEAAKMGGRVKLVLSVLVESVLASLLAPVMMLFQSHFVFGTLLGYRVNWSSQQREDADLPWSEAARRHAVHMAVGVGMLAVAALVSPALVAWLLPVAVGLLLAVPLTVLTARSSLGMWAARRGL
;
A
#
# COMPACT_ATOMS: atom_id res chain seq x y z
N MET A 1 17.97 -3.90 3.50
CA MET A 1 17.32 -2.76 4.19
C MET A 1 17.77 -1.39 3.69
N GLY A 2 19.07 -1.15 3.42
CA GLY A 2 19.56 0.14 2.92
C GLY A 2 18.89 0.66 1.65
N MET A 3 18.73 -0.16 0.60
CA MET A 3 18.14 0.28 -0.66
C MET A 3 16.66 0.71 -0.58
N LEU A 4 15.89 0.20 0.37
CA LEU A 4 14.46 0.48 0.47
C LEU A 4 14.19 1.83 1.16
N PHE A 5 14.96 2.13 2.21
CA PHE A 5 14.76 3.32 3.04
C PHE A 5 15.73 4.45 2.73
N ALA A 6 16.90 4.18 2.17
CA ALA A 6 17.90 5.20 1.82
C ALA A 6 17.31 6.36 0.99
N PRO A 7 16.60 6.14 -0.14
CA PRO A 7 16.09 7.26 -0.93
C PRO A 7 15.07 8.11 -0.15
N LYS A 8 14.21 7.49 0.68
CA LYS A 8 13.25 8.21 1.53
C LYS A 8 13.95 9.04 2.60
N ILE A 9 14.93 8.45 3.30
CA ILE A 9 15.68 9.14 4.36
C ILE A 9 16.52 10.27 3.76
N LEU A 10 17.19 10.04 2.63
CA LEU A 10 17.98 11.07 1.93
C LEU A 10 17.08 12.22 1.42
N GLY A 11 15.92 11.91 0.85
CA GLY A 11 14.95 12.92 0.44
C GLY A 11 14.42 13.75 1.59
N LEU A 12 14.08 13.11 2.72
CA LEU A 12 13.66 13.79 3.94
C LEU A 12 14.78 14.68 4.50
N MET A 13 16.01 14.17 4.59
CA MET A 13 17.16 14.94 5.04
C MET A 13 17.41 16.15 4.13
N LEU A 14 17.40 15.97 2.82
CA LEU A 14 17.58 17.06 1.86
C LEU A 14 16.52 18.16 2.04
N ALA A 15 15.25 17.78 2.17
CA ALA A 15 14.16 18.72 2.38
C ALA A 15 14.22 19.43 3.75
N LEU A 16 14.75 18.77 4.78
CA LEU A 16 14.93 19.34 6.12
C LEU A 16 16.16 20.24 6.25
N PHE A 17 17.22 20.00 5.48
CA PHE A 17 18.46 20.77 5.52
C PHE A 17 18.49 21.93 4.52
N LYS A 18 17.78 21.81 3.38
CA LYS A 18 17.66 22.91 2.42
C LYS A 18 16.69 23.96 2.94
N ARG A 19 17.21 25.16 3.23
CA ARG A 19 16.42 26.29 3.74
C ARG A 19 15.20 26.55 2.84
N GLY A 20 14.02 26.60 3.46
CA GLY A 20 12.77 26.96 2.79
C GLY A 20 12.03 25.81 2.09
N GLU A 21 12.64 24.65 1.82
CA GLU A 21 11.92 23.55 1.13
C GLU A 21 10.89 22.88 2.04
N ALA A 22 11.25 22.56 3.29
CA ALA A 22 10.29 22.05 4.26
C ALA A 22 9.09 23.00 4.45
N ALA A 23 9.28 24.32 4.34
CA ALA A 23 8.20 25.30 4.46
C ALA A 23 7.22 25.24 3.27
N LYS A 24 7.71 24.95 2.05
CA LYS A 24 6.85 24.73 0.88
C LYS A 24 6.05 23.42 0.96
N MET A 25 6.52 22.46 1.76
CA MET A 25 5.91 21.14 1.95
C MET A 25 5.15 21.05 3.29
N GLY A 26 4.57 22.14 3.77
CA GLY A 26 3.72 22.14 4.98
C GLY A 26 4.46 22.25 6.32
N GLY A 27 5.79 22.33 6.31
CA GLY A 27 6.64 22.47 7.48
C GLY A 27 7.37 21.17 7.87
N ARG A 28 8.43 21.29 8.68
CA ARG A 28 9.31 20.15 9.06
C ARG A 28 8.54 19.01 9.75
N VAL A 29 7.62 19.35 10.65
CA VAL A 29 6.82 18.35 11.38
C VAL A 29 5.87 17.60 10.46
N LYS A 30 5.17 18.30 9.57
CA LYS A 30 4.22 17.68 8.63
C LYS A 30 4.94 16.84 7.58
N LEU A 31 6.12 17.25 7.14
CA LEU A 31 6.96 16.46 6.25
C LEU A 31 7.39 15.12 6.89
N VAL A 32 7.81 15.13 8.16
CA VAL A 32 8.14 13.89 8.88
C VAL A 32 6.89 13.02 9.04
N LEU A 33 5.75 13.62 9.40
CA LEU A 33 4.49 12.90 9.53
C LEU A 33 4.04 12.29 8.19
N SER A 34 4.20 13.01 7.08
CA SER A 34 3.91 12.53 5.73
C SER A 34 4.74 11.29 5.41
N VAL A 35 6.06 11.33 5.64
CA VAL A 35 6.94 10.16 5.43
C VAL A 35 6.54 8.97 6.31
N LEU A 36 6.14 9.21 7.56
CA LEU A 36 5.67 8.15 8.46
C LEU A 36 4.37 7.52 7.97
N VAL A 37 3.36 8.34 7.63
CA VAL A 37 2.07 7.87 7.09
C VAL A 37 2.30 7.09 5.80
N GLU A 38 3.11 7.61 4.89
CA GLU A 38 3.46 6.95 3.64
C GLU A 38 4.18 5.62 3.90
N SER A 39 5.06 5.55 4.89
CA SER A 39 5.77 4.31 5.26
C SER A 39 4.83 3.25 5.81
N VAL A 40 3.88 3.64 6.66
CA VAL A 40 2.84 2.73 7.17
C VAL A 40 1.96 2.22 6.02
N LEU A 41 1.47 3.12 5.15
CA LEU A 41 0.65 2.73 3.99
C LEU A 41 1.43 1.81 3.04
N ALA A 42 2.69 2.12 2.73
CA ALA A 42 3.54 1.29 1.89
C ALA A 42 3.77 -0.10 2.50
N SER A 43 3.96 -0.18 3.82
CA SER A 43 4.17 -1.45 4.52
C SER A 43 2.92 -2.32 4.50
N LEU A 44 1.74 -1.72 4.63
CA LEU A 44 0.45 -2.42 4.54
C LEU A 44 0.10 -2.86 3.11
N LEU A 45 0.48 -2.07 2.11
CA LEU A 45 0.26 -2.38 0.69
C LEU A 45 1.27 -3.40 0.14
N ALA A 46 2.45 -3.53 0.76
CA ALA A 46 3.50 -4.43 0.27
C ALA A 46 3.04 -5.90 0.12
N PRO A 47 2.35 -6.54 1.09
CA PRO A 47 1.80 -7.88 0.91
C PRO A 47 0.82 -8.02 -0.26
N VAL A 48 0.00 -6.99 -0.50
CA VAL A 48 -0.95 -6.97 -1.62
C VAL A 48 -0.19 -6.95 -2.94
N MET A 49 0.83 -6.09 -3.04
CA MET A 49 1.69 -6.01 -4.23
C MET A 49 2.46 -7.31 -4.47
N MET A 50 2.91 -7.98 -3.41
CA MET A 50 3.59 -9.27 -3.52
C MET A 50 2.68 -10.33 -4.14
N LEU A 51 1.45 -10.49 -3.66
CA LEU A 51 0.50 -11.45 -4.24
C LEU A 51 0.15 -11.11 -5.70
N PHE A 52 -0.02 -9.83 -6.00
CA PHE A 52 -0.28 -9.37 -7.36
C PHE A 52 0.89 -9.69 -8.30
N GLN A 53 2.13 -9.47 -7.87
CA GLN A 53 3.33 -9.82 -8.63
C GLN A 53 3.47 -11.34 -8.80
N SER A 54 3.22 -12.12 -7.75
CA SER A 54 3.21 -13.59 -7.84
C SER A 54 2.19 -14.09 -8.84
N HIS A 55 0.99 -13.50 -8.89
CA HIS A 55 -0.03 -13.85 -9.88
C HIS A 55 0.46 -13.69 -11.31
N PHE A 56 1.20 -12.62 -11.63
CA PHE A 56 1.78 -12.46 -12.97
C PHE A 56 2.86 -13.47 -13.31
N VAL A 57 3.70 -13.82 -12.34
CA VAL A 57 4.73 -14.85 -12.54
C VAL A 57 4.07 -16.20 -12.84
N PHE A 58 3.10 -16.61 -12.02
CA PHE A 58 2.36 -17.84 -12.25
C PHE A 58 1.55 -17.78 -13.55
N GLY A 59 0.92 -16.65 -13.85
CA GLY A 59 0.21 -16.42 -15.10
C GLY A 59 1.09 -16.62 -16.32
N THR A 60 2.31 -16.08 -16.29
CA THR A 60 3.30 -16.22 -17.37
C THR A 60 3.72 -17.69 -17.54
N LEU A 61 4.00 -18.39 -16.44
CA LEU A 61 4.38 -19.82 -16.48
C LEU A 61 3.25 -20.71 -17.02
N LEU A 62 2.00 -20.38 -16.72
CA LEU A 62 0.81 -21.09 -17.18
C LEU A 62 0.34 -20.65 -18.58
N GLY A 63 1.03 -19.71 -19.22
CA GLY A 63 0.70 -19.22 -20.56
C GLY A 63 -0.49 -18.25 -20.63
N TYR A 64 -0.94 -17.69 -19.50
CA TYR A 64 -1.95 -16.63 -19.49
C TYR A 64 -1.37 -15.35 -20.10
N ARG A 65 -2.05 -14.83 -21.13
CA ARG A 65 -1.73 -13.50 -21.68
C ARG A 65 -2.48 -12.44 -20.89
N VAL A 66 -1.75 -11.52 -20.28
CA VAL A 66 -2.32 -10.32 -19.67
C VAL A 66 -2.73 -9.39 -20.81
N ASN A 67 -4.03 -9.20 -20.99
CA ASN A 67 -4.54 -8.19 -21.93
C ASN A 67 -4.38 -6.80 -21.32
N TRP A 68 -3.60 -5.95 -21.97
CA TRP A 68 -3.50 -4.54 -21.61
C TRP A 68 -4.78 -3.82 -22.07
N SER A 69 -5.75 -3.66 -21.16
CA SER A 69 -6.96 -2.87 -21.42
C SER A 69 -6.66 -1.38 -21.28
N SER A 70 -7.47 -0.53 -21.93
CA SER A 70 -7.36 0.92 -21.79
C SER A 70 -7.55 1.32 -20.33
N GLN A 71 -6.50 1.90 -19.73
CA GLN A 71 -6.57 2.46 -18.38
C GLN A 71 -7.62 3.57 -18.36
N GLN A 72 -8.67 3.41 -17.53
CA GLN A 72 -9.61 4.50 -17.28
C GLN A 72 -8.86 5.61 -16.56
N ARG A 73 -8.75 6.76 -17.24
CA ARG A 73 -7.96 7.94 -16.81
C ARG A 73 -8.84 9.11 -16.36
N GLU A 74 -10.15 8.97 -16.50
CA GLU A 74 -11.13 9.91 -15.96
C GLU A 74 -11.37 9.60 -14.48
N ASP A 75 -11.71 10.62 -13.69
CA ASP A 75 -11.92 10.67 -12.24
C ASP A 75 -12.99 9.70 -11.67
N ALA A 76 -13.02 8.46 -12.14
CA ALA A 76 -13.83 7.40 -11.60
C ALA A 76 -13.15 6.90 -10.31
N ASP A 77 -13.60 7.45 -9.18
CA ASP A 77 -13.35 6.88 -7.87
C ASP A 77 -13.59 5.35 -7.94
N LEU A 78 -12.61 4.56 -7.49
CA LEU A 78 -12.71 3.10 -7.49
C LEU A 78 -13.91 2.67 -6.62
N PRO A 79 -14.97 2.07 -7.20
CA PRO A 79 -16.13 1.69 -6.41
C PRO A 79 -15.75 0.54 -5.46
N TRP A 80 -16.31 0.57 -4.25
CA TRP A 80 -16.03 -0.42 -3.21
C TRP A 80 -16.31 -1.86 -3.66
N SER A 81 -17.35 -2.06 -4.48
CA SER A 81 -17.70 -3.36 -5.04
C SER A 81 -16.64 -3.89 -6.01
N GLU A 82 -16.06 -3.01 -6.84
CA GLU A 82 -14.97 -3.35 -7.76
C GLU A 82 -13.69 -3.69 -6.98
N ALA A 83 -13.36 -2.87 -5.97
CA ALA A 83 -12.21 -3.11 -5.10
C ALA A 83 -12.37 -4.43 -4.34
N ALA A 84 -13.54 -4.72 -3.78
CA ALA A 84 -13.84 -5.97 -3.10
C ALA A 84 -13.67 -7.17 -4.03
N ARG A 85 -14.16 -7.09 -5.28
CA ARG A 85 -14.01 -8.18 -6.25
C ARG A 85 -12.53 -8.42 -6.60
N ARG A 86 -11.75 -7.36 -6.84
CA ARG A 86 -10.31 -7.47 -7.16
C ARG A 86 -9.48 -7.99 -5.99
N HIS A 87 -9.84 -7.62 -4.76
CA HIS A 87 -9.10 -8.00 -3.57
C HIS A 87 -9.69 -9.20 -2.81
N ALA A 88 -10.76 -9.83 -3.30
CA ALA A 88 -11.37 -11.01 -2.68
C ALA A 88 -10.36 -12.14 -2.45
N VAL A 89 -9.51 -12.43 -3.44
CA VAL A 89 -8.45 -13.45 -3.32
C VAL A 89 -7.43 -13.06 -2.26
N HIS A 90 -7.04 -11.78 -2.19
CA HIS A 90 -6.08 -11.30 -1.20
C HIS A 90 -6.62 -11.47 0.23
N MET A 91 -7.89 -11.10 0.45
CA MET A 91 -8.56 -11.28 1.74
C MET A 91 -8.71 -12.76 2.09
N ALA A 92 -9.09 -13.61 1.13
CA ALA A 92 -9.20 -15.06 1.33
C ALA A 92 -7.86 -15.69 1.71
N VAL A 93 -6.77 -15.29 1.07
CA VAL A 93 -5.40 -15.72 1.43
C VAL A 93 -5.04 -15.25 2.84
N GLY A 94 -5.38 -14.01 3.21
CA GLY A 94 -5.16 -13.49 4.57
C GLY A 94 -5.91 -14.30 5.64
N VAL A 95 -7.19 -14.58 5.43
CA VAL A 95 -8.01 -15.41 6.34
C VAL A 95 -7.46 -16.84 6.41
N GLY A 96 -7.18 -17.46 5.27
CA GLY A 96 -6.63 -18.81 5.21
C GLY A 96 -5.28 -18.92 5.92
N MET A 97 -4.41 -17.94 5.76
CA MET A 97 -3.12 -17.87 6.44
C MET A 97 -3.28 -17.80 7.96
N LEU A 98 -4.18 -16.95 8.47
CA LEU A 98 -4.46 -16.85 9.90
C LEU A 98 -5.11 -18.13 10.45
N ALA A 99 -6.01 -18.75 9.70
CA ALA A 99 -6.66 -20.00 10.09
C ALA A 99 -5.63 -21.13 10.23
N VAL A 100 -4.76 -21.31 9.23
CA VAL A 100 -3.66 -22.30 9.28
C VAL A 100 -2.72 -21.99 10.44
N ALA A 101 -2.36 -20.73 10.65
CA ALA A 101 -1.49 -20.34 11.74
C ALA A 101 -2.10 -20.65 13.11
N ALA A 102 -3.41 -20.42 13.29
CA ALA A 102 -4.12 -20.71 14.52
C ALA A 102 -4.18 -22.21 14.84
N LEU A 103 -4.19 -23.07 13.82
CA LEU A 103 -4.11 -24.53 13.98
C LEU A 103 -2.71 -25.01 14.41
N VAL A 104 -1.65 -24.27 14.06
CA VAL A 104 -0.26 -24.64 14.39
C VAL A 104 0.16 -24.08 15.74
N SER A 105 0.06 -22.76 15.93
CA SER A 105 0.32 -22.12 17.23
C SER A 105 -0.23 -20.68 17.29
N PRO A 106 -0.78 -20.25 18.43
CA PRO A 106 -1.19 -18.86 18.62
C PRO A 106 -0.05 -17.84 18.44
N ALA A 107 1.18 -18.22 18.74
CA ALA A 107 2.35 -17.37 18.51
C ALA A 107 2.56 -17.07 17.02
N LEU A 108 2.35 -18.06 16.14
CA LEU A 108 2.48 -17.89 14.70
C LEU A 108 1.43 -16.90 14.14
N VAL A 109 0.23 -16.87 14.72
CA VAL A 109 -0.80 -15.88 14.38
C VAL A 109 -0.26 -14.47 14.62
N ALA A 110 0.32 -14.21 15.80
CA ALA A 110 0.87 -12.90 16.14
C ALA A 110 2.00 -12.47 15.19
N TRP A 111 2.84 -13.41 14.74
CA TRP A 111 3.90 -13.16 13.77
C TRP A 111 3.38 -12.83 12.37
N LEU A 112 2.27 -13.44 11.95
CA LEU A 112 1.68 -13.22 10.62
C LEU A 112 0.68 -12.07 10.58
N LEU A 113 0.29 -11.52 11.72
CA LEU A 113 -0.64 -10.39 11.82
C LEU A 113 -0.26 -9.20 10.92
N PRO A 114 0.98 -8.70 10.87
CA PRO A 114 1.30 -7.53 10.04
C PRO A 114 0.99 -7.75 8.55
N VAL A 115 1.27 -8.97 8.06
CA VAL A 115 0.98 -9.37 6.68
C VAL A 115 -0.52 -9.58 6.48
N ALA A 116 -1.17 -10.31 7.39
CA ALA A 116 -2.59 -10.59 7.32
C ALA A 116 -3.44 -9.31 7.39
N VAL A 117 -3.07 -8.36 8.26
CA VAL A 117 -3.73 -7.06 8.38
C VAL A 117 -3.64 -6.29 7.06
N GLY A 118 -2.48 -6.27 6.40
CA GLY A 118 -2.35 -5.65 5.07
C GLY A 118 -3.26 -6.29 4.02
N LEU A 119 -3.38 -7.63 4.03
CA LEU A 119 -4.24 -8.37 3.10
C LEU A 119 -5.74 -8.19 3.39
N LEU A 120 -6.14 -8.19 4.66
CA LEU A 120 -7.53 -7.99 5.09
C LEU A 120 -8.00 -6.55 4.85
N LEU A 121 -7.10 -5.58 5.00
CA LEU A 121 -7.37 -4.17 4.74
C LEU A 121 -7.13 -3.77 3.29
N ALA A 122 -6.88 -4.70 2.37
CA ALA A 122 -6.59 -4.39 0.98
C ALA A 122 -7.69 -3.55 0.32
N VAL A 123 -8.97 -3.88 0.55
CA VAL A 123 -10.12 -3.16 0.00
C VAL A 123 -10.16 -1.69 0.45
N PRO A 124 -10.25 -1.38 1.76
CA PRO A 124 -10.29 0.01 2.21
C PRO A 124 -9.00 0.76 1.87
N LEU A 125 -7.83 0.11 1.97
CA LEU A 125 -6.56 0.77 1.63
C LEU A 125 -6.55 1.22 0.18
N THR A 126 -6.85 0.33 -0.78
CA THR A 126 -6.86 0.66 -2.20
C THR A 126 -7.91 1.72 -2.53
N VAL A 127 -9.12 1.64 -1.98
CA VAL A 127 -10.16 2.64 -2.22
C VAL A 127 -9.77 4.02 -1.67
N LEU A 128 -9.21 4.08 -0.47
CA LEU A 128 -8.82 5.35 0.15
C LEU A 128 -7.61 5.97 -0.57
N THR A 129 -6.62 5.16 -0.97
CA THR A 129 -5.44 5.67 -1.69
C THR A 129 -5.73 6.03 -3.14
N ALA A 130 -6.78 5.49 -3.75
CA ALA A 130 -7.17 5.79 -5.13
C ALA A 130 -8.01 7.07 -5.28
N ARG A 131 -8.55 7.61 -4.18
CA ARG A 131 -9.42 8.80 -4.22
C ARG A 131 -8.62 10.10 -4.38
N SER A 132 -8.87 10.81 -5.48
CA SER A 132 -8.27 12.12 -5.75
C SER A 132 -8.65 13.17 -4.68
N SER A 133 -9.87 13.08 -4.14
CA SER A 133 -10.37 13.96 -3.07
C SER A 133 -9.55 13.87 -1.78
N LEU A 134 -9.13 12.67 -1.37
CA LEU A 134 -8.28 12.45 -0.19
C LEU A 134 -6.85 12.93 -0.45
N GLY A 135 -6.31 12.70 -1.65
CA GLY A 135 -5.02 13.24 -2.06
C GLY A 135 -4.98 14.77 -2.02
N MET A 136 -6.00 15.44 -2.58
CA MET A 136 -6.12 16.90 -2.52
C MET A 136 -6.31 17.41 -1.08
N TRP A 137 -7.03 16.67 -0.24
CA TRP A 137 -7.21 17.00 1.18
C TRP A 137 -5.90 16.93 1.96
N ALA A 138 -5.07 15.91 1.70
CA ALA A 138 -3.75 15.75 2.32
C ALA A 138 -2.80 16.86 1.85
N ALA A 139 -2.75 17.12 0.54
CA ALA A 139 -1.93 18.18 -0.04
C ALA A 139 -2.29 19.57 0.54
N ARG A 140 -3.58 19.89 0.68
CA ARG A 140 -4.03 21.14 1.33
C ARG A 140 -3.61 21.24 2.79
N ARG A 141 -3.41 20.13 3.48
CA ARG A 141 -2.89 20.09 4.86
C ARG A 141 -1.36 20.11 4.92
N GLY A 142 -0.67 20.02 3.79
CA GLY A 142 0.78 19.91 3.72
C GLY A 142 1.29 18.53 4.12
N LEU A 143 0.50 17.49 3.81
CA LEU A 143 0.86 16.07 3.93
C LEU A 143 1.08 15.46 2.55
#